data_AF-A0A2T0U6F9-F1
#
_entry.id   AF-A0A2T0U6F9-F1
#
_cell.length_a   1.000
_cell.length_b   1.000
_cell.length_c   1.000
_cell.angle_alpha   90.00
_cell.angle_beta   90.00
_cell.angle_gamma   90.00
#
_symmetry.space_group_name_H-M   'P 1'
#
loop_
_entity.id
_entity.type
_entity.pdbx_description
1 polymer ?
#
loop_
_entity_poly.entity_id
_entity_poly.type
_entity_poly.pdbx_seq_one_letter_code
_entity_poly.pdbx_strand_id
1 'polypeptide(L)'
;MTESTKPVSRGEQQRARAYAKIQHVPYAEALRIVRRGTDTAAAPDWEPTPAAVASWAAMHHLAETEARAELCEAETKWRTARESDPYSIYTGFDRDEAEAVREWEYHRAGRPIRLWEAVIEVRAAATSEAEATQCLTSAYTQRPLHRTVENHLIATELPDWDGQVAHHVTEHTPDAAEAAALAAAYPQAAFDADPGSTANGYYSDRHEIHVRHYTAALRALADASRAGRTPAPAAPPAARVDAQLRFWKARWQVEFLAAGEADARSRVQALAATLPAPTAVDGLQPHPRFGTGHEAIDARDAAEGLWADYEAGPGADTGERLAAHLEACAAAAEEQFAAGRAEAAAFEARLHTQPDGTRTLSTVDALDDVRAAARDLARGKNRAELLKMAEEKEYLARRFYGKSVATDGGEMRIERLEAAAALWRAMAERAPAPEVPARCQSCPNWSATLPCCC
;
A
#
# COMPACT_ATOMS: atom_id res chain seq x y z
N MET A 1 -46.58 -36.39 -11.12
CA MET A 1 -47.23 -35.45 -10.19
C MET A 1 -47.15 -34.07 -10.82
N THR A 2 -48.26 -33.58 -11.39
CA THR A 2 -48.33 -32.26 -12.02
C THR A 2 -48.52 -31.21 -10.93
N GLU A 3 -47.44 -30.49 -10.57
CA GLU A 3 -47.54 -29.34 -9.67
C GLU A 3 -48.52 -28.32 -10.25
N SER A 4 -49.57 -28.04 -9.49
CA SER A 4 -50.58 -27.05 -9.80
C SER A 4 -49.92 -25.68 -9.93
N THR A 5 -49.83 -25.14 -11.15
CA THR A 5 -49.33 -23.80 -11.46
C THR A 5 -50.37 -22.75 -11.04
N LYS A 6 -50.64 -22.62 -9.74
CA LYS A 6 -51.36 -21.44 -9.26
C LYS A 6 -50.53 -20.19 -9.57
N PRO A 7 -51.12 -19.15 -10.18
CA PRO A 7 -50.42 -17.90 -10.44
C PRO A 7 -49.95 -17.28 -9.12
N VAL A 8 -48.72 -16.78 -9.11
CA VAL A 8 -48.12 -16.14 -7.92
C VAL A 8 -48.87 -14.84 -7.65
N SER A 9 -49.45 -14.70 -6.46
CA SER A 9 -50.13 -13.46 -6.05
C SER A 9 -49.13 -12.31 -5.91
N ARG A 10 -49.60 -11.07 -6.10
CA ARG A 10 -48.79 -9.86 -5.94
C ARG A 10 -48.13 -9.78 -4.56
N GLY A 11 -48.83 -10.24 -3.51
CA GLY A 11 -48.31 -10.29 -2.14
C GLY A 11 -47.18 -11.30 -1.96
N GLU A 12 -47.28 -12.49 -2.56
CA GLU A 12 -46.17 -13.48 -2.56
C GLU A 12 -44.96 -12.96 -3.33
N GLN A 13 -45.17 -12.28 -4.47
CA GLN A 13 -44.07 -11.69 -5.22
C GLN A 13 -43.32 -10.63 -4.39
N GLN A 14 -44.05 -9.78 -3.67
CA GLN A 14 -43.48 -8.72 -2.84
C GLN A 14 -42.70 -9.30 -1.65
N ARG A 15 -43.27 -10.30 -0.97
CA ARG A 15 -42.60 -11.03 0.13
C ARG A 15 -41.34 -11.75 -0.33
N ALA A 16 -41.38 -12.41 -1.48
CA ALA A 16 -40.22 -13.09 -2.03
C ALA A 16 -39.12 -12.11 -2.46
N ARG A 17 -39.47 -10.91 -2.95
CA ARG A 17 -38.48 -9.86 -3.24
C ARG A 17 -37.81 -9.35 -1.97
N ALA A 18 -38.60 -9.09 -0.92
CA ALA A 18 -38.07 -8.68 0.37
C ALA A 18 -37.17 -9.76 0.99
N TYR A 19 -37.61 -11.02 0.97
CA TYR A 19 -36.85 -12.15 1.49
C TYR A 19 -35.55 -12.40 0.73
N ALA A 20 -35.61 -12.44 -0.62
CA ALA A 20 -34.43 -12.56 -1.47
C ALA A 20 -33.39 -11.48 -1.16
N LYS A 21 -33.86 -10.26 -0.86
CA LYS A 21 -33.01 -9.11 -0.58
C LYS A 21 -32.43 -9.11 0.84
N ILE A 22 -33.21 -9.53 1.85
CA ILE A 22 -32.75 -9.59 3.25
C ILE A 22 -31.82 -10.77 3.48
N GLN A 23 -32.14 -11.93 2.89
CA GLN A 23 -31.43 -13.18 3.13
C GLN A 23 -30.39 -13.49 2.03
N HIS A 24 -30.23 -12.59 1.05
CA HIS A 24 -29.31 -12.72 -0.08
C HIS A 24 -29.49 -14.04 -0.88
N VAL A 25 -30.71 -14.56 -0.98
CA VAL A 25 -31.02 -15.77 -1.77
C VAL A 25 -31.65 -15.40 -3.12
N PRO A 26 -31.49 -16.22 -4.17
CA PRO A 26 -32.13 -15.99 -5.47
C PRO A 26 -33.65 -15.83 -5.34
N TYR A 27 -34.24 -14.94 -6.13
CA TYR A 27 -35.69 -14.66 -6.08
C TYR A 27 -36.55 -15.92 -6.25
N ALA A 28 -36.15 -16.85 -7.12
CA ALA A 28 -36.84 -18.12 -7.31
C ALA A 28 -36.83 -19.01 -6.06
N GLU A 29 -35.74 -18.98 -5.29
CA GLU A 29 -35.61 -19.70 -4.02
C GLU A 29 -36.40 -19.02 -2.91
N ALA A 30 -36.33 -17.69 -2.80
CA ALA A 30 -37.18 -16.91 -1.92
C ALA A 30 -38.67 -17.16 -2.19
N LEU A 31 -39.07 -17.25 -3.46
CA LEU A 31 -40.45 -17.53 -3.86
C LEU A 31 -40.89 -18.94 -3.46
N ARG A 32 -39.98 -19.93 -3.56
CA ARG A 32 -40.21 -21.30 -3.11
C ARG A 32 -40.38 -21.37 -1.59
N ILE A 33 -39.58 -20.62 -0.84
CA ILE A 33 -39.64 -20.52 0.63
C ILE A 33 -40.94 -19.83 1.07
N VAL A 34 -41.30 -18.71 0.46
CA VAL A 34 -42.56 -17.99 0.74
C VAL A 34 -43.78 -18.88 0.48
N ARG A 35 -43.78 -19.66 -0.61
CA ARG A 35 -44.87 -20.61 -0.93
C ARG A 35 -44.97 -21.76 0.07
N ARG A 36 -43.83 -22.34 0.49
CA ARG A 36 -43.84 -23.39 1.52
C ARG A 36 -44.36 -22.88 2.86
N GLY A 37 -44.01 -21.66 3.24
CA GLY A 37 -44.46 -21.04 4.49
C GLY A 37 -45.96 -20.73 4.52
N THR A 38 -46.62 -20.54 3.37
CA THR A 38 -48.07 -20.32 3.29
C THR A 38 -48.90 -21.60 3.38
N ASP A 39 -48.32 -22.77 3.08
CA ASP A 39 -49.04 -24.06 3.07
C ASP A 39 -48.96 -24.81 4.42
N THR A 40 -48.06 -24.42 5.32
CA THR A 40 -47.97 -24.98 6.67
C THR A 40 -48.50 -24.00 7.71
N ALA A 41 -49.41 -24.45 8.59
CA ALA A 41 -49.97 -23.67 9.71
C ALA A 41 -48.94 -23.19 10.76
N ALA A 42 -47.65 -23.40 10.50
CA ALA A 42 -46.51 -22.82 11.18
C ALA A 42 -45.68 -22.04 10.15
N ALA A 43 -46.16 -20.88 9.72
CA ALA A 43 -45.30 -19.92 9.06
C ALA A 43 -44.26 -19.46 10.10
N PRO A 44 -42.95 -19.47 9.80
CA PRO A 44 -41.98 -18.85 10.69
C PRO A 44 -42.33 -17.36 10.84
N ASP A 45 -42.25 -16.82 12.06
CA ASP A 45 -42.41 -15.39 12.39
C ASP A 45 -41.26 -14.55 11.81
N TRP A 46 -41.14 -14.49 10.47
CA TRP A 46 -40.08 -13.74 9.79
C TRP A 46 -40.56 -12.42 9.19
N GLU A 47 -41.74 -11.91 9.56
CA GLU A 47 -42.10 -10.56 9.13
C GLU A 47 -41.03 -9.57 9.59
N PRO A 48 -40.34 -8.86 8.66
CA PRO A 48 -39.37 -7.86 9.06
C PRO A 48 -40.10 -6.85 9.92
N THR A 49 -39.59 -6.62 11.13
CA THR A 49 -40.25 -5.73 12.08
C THR A 49 -40.45 -4.36 11.44
N PRO A 50 -41.54 -3.64 11.75
CA PRO A 50 -41.72 -2.25 11.31
C PRO A 50 -40.48 -1.37 11.58
N ALA A 51 -39.73 -1.67 12.64
CA ALA A 51 -38.45 -1.02 12.95
C ALA A 51 -37.34 -1.31 11.91
N ALA A 52 -37.19 -2.56 11.45
CA ALA A 52 -36.23 -2.89 10.39
C ALA A 52 -36.57 -2.22 9.07
N VAL A 53 -37.87 -2.14 8.73
CA VAL A 53 -38.34 -1.44 7.52
C VAL A 53 -38.11 0.08 7.63
N ALA A 54 -38.40 0.68 8.79
CA ALA A 54 -38.16 2.11 9.02
C ALA A 54 -36.66 2.46 9.01
N SER A 55 -35.81 1.62 9.59
CA SER A 55 -34.34 1.77 9.57
C SER A 55 -33.81 1.71 8.13
N TRP A 56 -34.29 0.76 7.32
CA TRP A 56 -33.94 0.67 5.91
C TRP A 56 -34.36 1.90 5.10
N ALA A 57 -35.59 2.39 5.30
CA ALA A 57 -36.09 3.59 4.62
C ALA A 57 -35.29 4.84 5.01
N ALA A 58 -34.90 4.96 6.29
CA ALA A 58 -34.06 6.05 6.78
C ALA A 58 -32.65 6.01 6.17
N MET A 59 -32.03 4.82 6.06
CA MET A 59 -30.72 4.66 5.41
C MET A 59 -30.76 5.03 3.93
N HIS A 60 -31.82 4.66 3.22
CA HIS A 60 -32.03 5.02 1.81
C HIS A 60 -32.18 6.53 1.64
N HIS A 61 -33.04 7.16 2.44
CA HIS A 61 -33.25 8.61 2.38
C HIS A 61 -31.96 9.39 2.71
N LEU A 62 -31.21 8.95 3.71
CA LEU A 62 -29.92 9.54 4.07
C LEU A 62 -28.92 9.41 2.92
N ALA A 63 -28.79 8.21 2.33
CA ALA A 63 -27.88 7.97 1.21
C ALA A 63 -28.25 8.83 -0.02
N GLU A 64 -29.54 8.98 -0.33
CA GLU A 64 -30.02 9.84 -1.42
C GLU A 64 -29.80 11.33 -1.16
N THR A 65 -29.81 11.74 0.11
CA THR A 65 -29.56 13.14 0.50
C THR A 65 -28.07 13.47 0.41
N GLU A 66 -27.21 12.57 0.91
CA GLU A 66 -25.74 12.64 0.80
C GLU A 66 -25.32 12.67 -0.69
N ALA A 67 -25.86 11.77 -1.50
CA ALA A 67 -25.66 11.71 -2.96
C ALA A 67 -25.86 13.05 -3.68
N ARG A 68 -27.00 13.69 -3.39
CA ARG A 68 -27.37 14.94 -4.05
C ARG A 68 -26.47 16.09 -3.60
N ALA A 69 -26.02 16.08 -2.35
CA ALA A 69 -25.10 17.08 -1.83
C ALA A 69 -23.73 16.94 -2.50
N GLU A 70 -23.19 15.73 -2.58
CA GLU A 70 -21.88 15.44 -3.21
C GLU A 70 -21.86 15.83 -4.69
N LEU A 71 -22.87 15.42 -5.46
CA LEU A 71 -22.97 15.80 -6.86
C LEU A 71 -23.09 17.33 -7.04
N CYS A 72 -23.87 17.99 -6.19
CA CYS A 72 -24.02 19.44 -6.23
C CYS A 72 -22.69 20.16 -5.91
N GLU A 73 -21.94 19.68 -4.92
CA GLU A 73 -20.64 20.21 -4.54
C GLU A 73 -19.61 20.07 -5.66
N ALA A 74 -19.45 18.87 -6.22
CA ALA A 74 -18.52 18.59 -7.31
C ALA A 74 -18.86 19.41 -8.58
N GLU A 75 -20.15 19.48 -8.95
CA GLU A 75 -20.57 20.31 -10.08
C GLU A 75 -20.35 21.81 -9.84
N THR A 76 -20.56 22.29 -8.61
CA THR A 76 -20.33 23.69 -8.27
C THR A 76 -18.84 24.01 -8.34
N LYS A 77 -17.99 23.14 -7.78
CA LYS A 77 -16.53 23.26 -7.84
C LYS A 77 -16.04 23.35 -9.28
N TRP A 78 -16.47 22.43 -10.15
CA TRP A 78 -16.15 22.47 -11.58
C TRP A 78 -16.63 23.75 -12.27
N ARG A 79 -17.88 24.19 -12.03
CA ARG A 79 -18.42 25.42 -12.62
C ARG A 79 -17.60 26.64 -12.19
N THR A 80 -17.28 26.75 -10.90
CA THR A 80 -16.47 27.85 -10.37
C THR A 80 -15.06 27.84 -10.98
N ALA A 81 -14.39 26.68 -11.03
CA ALA A 81 -13.07 26.56 -11.65
C ALA A 81 -13.08 26.96 -13.13
N ARG A 82 -14.11 26.52 -13.87
CA ARG A 82 -14.33 26.88 -15.27
C ARG A 82 -14.55 28.38 -15.47
N GLU A 83 -15.26 29.04 -14.56
CA GLU A 83 -15.50 30.49 -14.62
C GLU A 83 -14.24 31.30 -14.25
N SER A 84 -13.42 30.80 -13.32
CA SER A 84 -12.20 31.50 -12.88
C SER A 84 -11.00 31.32 -13.81
N ASP A 85 -10.76 30.11 -14.30
CA ASP A 85 -9.62 29.77 -15.17
C ASP A 85 -9.93 28.53 -16.03
N PRO A 86 -10.60 28.68 -17.18
CA PRO A 86 -11.05 27.56 -18.00
C PRO A 86 -9.91 26.75 -18.64
N TYR A 87 -8.66 27.22 -18.59
CA TYR A 87 -7.51 26.57 -19.21
C TYR A 87 -6.54 25.96 -18.20
N SER A 88 -6.83 26.09 -16.89
CA SER A 88 -6.03 25.46 -15.84
C SER A 88 -6.14 23.93 -15.90
N ILE A 89 -5.03 23.25 -15.65
CA ILE A 89 -5.01 21.79 -15.45
C ILE A 89 -5.97 21.36 -14.32
N TYR A 90 -6.16 22.21 -13.31
CA TYR A 90 -7.05 21.96 -12.19
C TYR A 90 -8.53 21.97 -12.60
N THR A 91 -8.91 22.79 -13.58
CA THR A 91 -10.27 22.79 -14.14
C THR A 91 -10.57 21.48 -14.89
N GLY A 92 -9.55 20.86 -15.48
CA GLY A 92 -9.63 19.50 -16.02
C GLY A 92 -9.91 18.47 -14.92
N PHE A 93 -9.14 18.50 -13.83
CA PHE A 93 -9.35 17.61 -12.68
C PHE A 93 -10.73 17.77 -12.04
N ASP A 94 -11.21 19.00 -11.86
CA ASP A 94 -12.53 19.25 -11.29
C ASP A 94 -13.67 18.77 -12.19
N ARG A 95 -13.48 18.83 -13.53
CA ARG A 95 -14.44 18.23 -14.48
C ARG A 95 -14.48 16.72 -14.32
N ASP A 96 -13.31 16.09 -14.33
CA ASP A 96 -13.18 14.64 -14.29
C ASP A 96 -13.70 14.09 -12.94
N GLU A 97 -13.50 14.81 -11.83
CA GLU A 97 -14.11 14.55 -10.52
C GLU A 97 -15.65 14.64 -10.58
N ALA A 98 -16.20 15.70 -11.17
CA ALA A 98 -17.66 15.83 -11.33
C ALA A 98 -18.25 14.72 -12.23
N GLU A 99 -17.54 14.27 -13.26
CA GLU A 99 -17.93 13.14 -14.10
C GLU A 99 -17.88 11.82 -13.32
N ALA A 100 -16.82 11.57 -12.54
CA ALA A 100 -16.68 10.39 -11.70
C ALA A 100 -17.79 10.31 -10.64
N VAL A 101 -18.11 11.42 -9.96
CA VAL A 101 -19.22 11.49 -8.99
C VAL A 101 -20.55 11.21 -9.67
N ARG A 102 -20.80 11.75 -10.88
CA ARG A 102 -22.03 11.45 -11.64
C ARG A 102 -22.15 9.98 -11.99
N GLU A 103 -21.07 9.36 -12.46
CA GLU A 103 -21.02 7.94 -12.80
C GLU A 103 -21.26 7.08 -11.57
N TRP A 104 -20.61 7.39 -10.46
CA TRP A 104 -20.84 6.76 -9.16
C TRP A 104 -22.32 6.83 -8.72
N GLU A 105 -22.93 8.01 -8.78
CA GLU A 105 -24.33 8.17 -8.41
C GLU A 105 -25.29 7.45 -9.36
N TYR A 106 -24.96 7.39 -10.65
CA TYR A 106 -25.70 6.62 -11.62
C TYR A 106 -25.70 5.13 -11.25
N HIS A 107 -24.54 4.56 -10.90
CA HIS A 107 -24.43 3.17 -10.45
C HIS A 107 -25.12 2.92 -9.12
N ARG A 108 -25.10 3.89 -8.19
CA ARG A 108 -25.76 3.82 -6.88
C ARG A 108 -27.28 3.97 -6.94
N ALA A 109 -27.82 4.66 -7.94
CA ALA A 109 -29.23 5.06 -7.98
C ALA A 109 -30.22 3.95 -7.56
N GLY A 110 -30.98 4.22 -6.48
CA GLY A 110 -31.97 3.28 -5.94
C GLY A 110 -31.40 2.08 -5.17
N ARG A 111 -30.09 2.03 -4.92
CA ARG A 111 -29.39 0.97 -4.19
C ARG A 111 -28.84 1.55 -2.87
N PRO A 112 -28.95 0.85 -1.72
CA PRO A 112 -28.43 1.32 -0.43
C PRO A 112 -26.91 1.12 -0.30
N ILE A 113 -26.15 1.38 -1.37
CA ILE A 113 -24.72 1.09 -1.43
C ILE A 113 -23.95 2.30 -0.94
N ARG A 114 -22.90 2.05 -0.17
CA ARG A 114 -21.97 3.08 0.30
C ARG A 114 -20.54 2.58 0.11
N LEU A 115 -19.63 3.54 0.03
CA LEU A 115 -18.22 3.26 0.21
C LEU A 115 -17.96 2.99 1.70
N TRP A 116 -17.27 1.90 1.98
CA TRP A 116 -16.82 1.51 3.31
C TRP A 116 -15.32 1.49 3.33
N GLU A 117 -14.78 1.78 4.50
CA GLU A 117 -13.37 1.69 4.80
C GLU A 117 -13.19 0.67 5.93
N ALA A 118 -12.11 -0.10 5.86
CA ALA A 118 -11.67 -0.94 6.96
C ALA A 118 -10.15 -1.05 6.97
N VAL A 119 -9.60 -1.45 8.12
CA VAL A 119 -8.19 -1.76 8.27
C VAL A 119 -8.01 -3.27 8.30
N ILE A 120 -7.21 -3.79 7.37
CA ILE A 120 -6.74 -5.17 7.39
C ILE A 120 -5.31 -5.15 7.92
N GLU A 121 -5.13 -5.67 9.13
CA GLU A 121 -3.81 -5.91 9.73
C GLU A 121 -3.28 -7.25 9.23
N VAL A 122 -2.07 -7.27 8.68
CA VAL A 122 -1.40 -8.45 8.16
C VAL A 122 -0.16 -8.71 9.01
N ARG A 123 0.05 -9.97 9.38
CA ARG A 123 1.10 -10.37 10.32
C ARG A 123 2.02 -11.41 9.71
N ALA A 124 3.31 -11.30 10.02
CA ALA A 124 4.32 -12.26 9.58
C ALA A 124 5.41 -12.43 10.63
N ALA A 125 6.07 -13.59 10.62
CA ALA A 125 7.37 -13.76 11.26
C ALA A 125 8.48 -13.34 10.27
N ALA A 126 9.54 -12.70 10.78
CA ALA A 126 10.74 -12.35 10.02
C ALA A 126 11.95 -12.24 10.95
N THR A 127 13.17 -12.37 10.40
CA THR A 127 14.40 -12.27 11.21
C THR A 127 14.85 -10.82 11.45
N SER A 128 14.31 -9.87 10.68
CA SER A 128 14.65 -8.44 10.78
C SER A 128 13.49 -7.54 10.32
N GLU A 129 13.54 -6.25 10.68
CA GLU A 129 12.58 -5.24 10.20
C GLU A 129 12.64 -5.09 8.67
N ALA A 130 13.84 -5.15 8.08
CA ALA A 130 14.03 -5.04 6.64
C ALA A 130 13.35 -6.20 5.88
N GLU A 131 13.51 -7.43 6.37
CA GLU A 131 12.82 -8.60 5.82
C GLU A 131 11.31 -8.51 6.04
N ALA A 132 10.87 -8.06 7.22
CA ALA A 132 9.44 -7.87 7.50
C ALA A 132 8.80 -6.86 6.56
N THR A 133 9.48 -5.74 6.31
CA THR A 133 9.10 -4.73 5.31
C THR A 133 8.99 -5.37 3.93
N GLN A 134 10.00 -6.13 3.50
CA GLN A 134 9.94 -6.83 2.22
C GLN A 134 8.75 -7.79 2.12
N CYS A 135 8.43 -8.53 3.18
CA CYS A 135 7.35 -9.52 3.16
C CYS A 135 5.95 -8.91 3.26
N LEU A 136 5.81 -7.84 4.05
CA LEU A 136 4.52 -7.27 4.41
C LEU A 136 4.11 -6.08 3.56
N THR A 137 5.07 -5.34 2.97
CA THR A 137 4.80 -4.07 2.27
C THR A 137 5.43 -3.96 0.89
N SER A 138 6.20 -4.95 0.39
CA SER A 138 6.62 -4.90 -1.01
C SER A 138 5.39 -4.82 -1.93
N ALA A 139 5.47 -3.99 -2.97
CA ALA A 139 4.35 -3.66 -3.85
C ALA A 139 3.61 -4.86 -4.45
N TYR A 140 4.22 -6.04 -4.45
CA TYR A 140 3.73 -7.29 -5.02
C TYR A 140 3.55 -8.43 -4.02
N THR A 141 3.67 -8.19 -2.71
CA THR A 141 3.44 -9.22 -1.68
C THR A 141 2.44 -8.77 -0.63
N GLN A 142 1.54 -9.68 -0.25
CA GLN A 142 0.61 -9.54 0.88
C GLN A 142 -0.28 -8.27 0.90
N ARG A 143 -0.72 -7.81 -0.27
CA ARG A 143 -1.73 -6.75 -0.41
C ARG A 143 -3.13 -7.36 -0.52
N PRO A 144 -4.15 -6.81 0.15
CA PRO A 144 -5.54 -7.18 -0.09
C PRO A 144 -5.88 -7.02 -1.58
N LEU A 145 -6.63 -7.96 -2.14
CA LEU A 145 -7.02 -7.96 -3.56
C LEU A 145 -8.53 -7.79 -3.72
N HIS A 146 -8.95 -7.12 -4.80
CA HIS A 146 -10.33 -7.21 -5.26
C HIS A 146 -10.64 -8.65 -5.68
N ARG A 147 -11.89 -9.09 -5.57
CA ARG A 147 -12.22 -10.50 -5.83
C ARG A 147 -12.31 -10.84 -7.31
N THR A 148 -12.44 -9.83 -8.18
CA THR A 148 -12.82 -10.04 -9.59
C THR A 148 -12.16 -9.12 -10.61
N VAL A 149 -11.34 -8.16 -10.20
CA VAL A 149 -10.62 -7.26 -11.12
C VAL A 149 -9.13 -7.37 -10.89
N GLU A 150 -8.36 -7.26 -11.97
CA GLU A 150 -6.89 -7.31 -11.97
C GLU A 150 -6.25 -6.10 -11.27
N ASN A 151 -7.05 -5.07 -10.96
CA ASN A 151 -6.60 -3.91 -10.22
C ASN A 151 -6.43 -4.26 -8.74
N HIS A 152 -5.34 -3.76 -8.14
CA HIS A 152 -5.21 -3.76 -6.70
C HIS A 152 -6.28 -2.88 -6.07
N LEU A 153 -6.74 -3.23 -4.87
CA LEU A 153 -7.53 -2.32 -4.05
C LEU A 153 -6.78 -0.98 -3.93
N ILE A 154 -7.53 0.13 -3.82
CA ILE A 154 -6.99 1.33 -3.18
C ILE A 154 -6.67 0.89 -1.75
N ALA A 155 -5.43 0.46 -1.57
CA ALA A 155 -4.86 0.04 -0.32
C ALA A 155 -3.82 1.12 0.01
N THR A 156 -4.31 2.17 0.69
CA THR A 156 -3.43 3.21 1.19
C THR A 156 -2.78 2.66 2.45
N GLU A 157 -1.45 2.62 2.45
CA GLU A 157 -0.71 2.34 3.68
C GLU A 157 -1.01 3.47 4.66
N LEU A 158 -1.63 3.14 5.79
CA LEU A 158 -1.95 4.14 6.80
C LEU A 158 -0.64 4.66 7.41
N PRO A 159 -0.38 5.98 7.39
CA PRO A 159 0.65 6.54 8.25
C PRO A 159 0.24 6.31 9.71
N ASP A 160 1.22 6.09 10.59
CA ASP A 160 0.98 6.21 12.03
C ASP A 160 0.42 7.62 12.31
N TRP A 161 -0.54 7.65 13.24
CA TRP A 161 -1.46 8.77 13.49
C TRP A 161 -0.78 10.08 13.98
N ASP A 162 0.55 10.08 14.07
CA ASP A 162 1.42 11.18 14.46
C ASP A 162 2.01 11.95 13.26
N GLY A 163 1.61 11.63 12.02
CA GLY A 163 1.93 12.47 10.85
C GLY A 163 3.42 12.53 10.51
N GLN A 164 4.22 11.65 11.09
CA GLN A 164 5.57 11.33 10.62
C GLN A 164 5.44 10.24 9.56
N VAL A 165 6.36 10.24 8.59
CA VAL A 165 6.47 9.15 7.60
C VAL A 165 6.76 7.88 8.39
N ALA A 166 5.71 7.13 8.69
CA ALA A 166 5.73 6.05 9.66
C ALA A 166 6.47 4.86 9.07
N HIS A 167 7.29 4.21 9.91
CA HIS A 167 7.78 2.88 9.62
C HIS A 167 6.56 1.96 9.45
N HIS A 168 6.27 1.58 8.20
CA HIS A 168 5.05 0.88 7.76
C HIS A 168 4.85 -0.50 8.40
N VAL A 169 5.90 -1.03 9.04
CA VAL A 169 5.93 -2.33 9.69
C VAL A 169 6.39 -2.17 11.12
N THR A 170 5.57 -2.66 12.06
CA THR A 170 5.85 -2.56 13.50
C THR A 170 6.01 -3.94 14.12
N GLU A 171 6.83 -4.04 15.16
CA GLU A 171 6.96 -5.28 15.91
C GLU A 171 5.65 -5.60 16.64
N HIS A 172 5.28 -6.87 16.62
CA HIS A 172 4.07 -7.42 17.19
C HIS A 172 4.44 -8.45 18.28
N THR A 173 3.68 -8.45 19.37
CA THR A 173 3.82 -9.43 20.46
C THR A 173 2.62 -10.37 20.44
N PRO A 174 2.67 -11.47 19.68
CA PRO A 174 1.58 -12.44 19.60
C PRO A 174 1.45 -13.25 20.90
N ASP A 175 0.28 -13.84 21.12
CA ASP A 175 0.15 -14.89 22.12
C ASP A 175 0.88 -16.18 21.69
N ALA A 176 0.97 -17.18 22.56
CA ALA A 176 1.74 -18.40 22.27
C ALA A 176 1.19 -19.22 21.09
N ALA A 177 -0.12 -19.22 20.87
CA ALA A 177 -0.75 -19.96 19.78
C ALA A 177 -0.51 -19.24 18.45
N GLU A 178 -0.65 -17.92 18.45
CA GLU A 178 -0.37 -17.08 17.30
C GLU A 178 1.13 -17.07 16.94
N ALA A 179 2.01 -16.99 17.93
CA ALA A 179 3.47 -17.08 17.72
C ALA A 179 3.85 -18.40 17.04
N ALA A 180 3.25 -19.51 17.47
CA ALA A 180 3.47 -20.81 16.86
C ALA A 180 2.96 -20.85 15.40
N ALA A 181 1.80 -20.25 15.12
CA ALA A 181 1.24 -20.19 13.77
C ALA A 181 2.04 -19.29 12.82
N LEU A 182 2.52 -18.14 13.29
CA LEU A 182 3.36 -17.22 12.52
C LEU A 182 4.74 -17.82 12.23
N ALA A 183 5.37 -18.46 13.23
CA ALA A 183 6.65 -19.15 13.04
C ALA A 183 6.52 -20.34 12.07
N ALA A 184 5.39 -21.04 12.11
CA ALA A 184 5.03 -22.11 11.20
C ALA A 184 4.90 -21.65 9.73
N ALA A 185 4.36 -20.45 9.51
CA ALA A 185 4.22 -19.85 8.18
C ALA A 185 5.56 -19.31 7.62
N TYR A 186 6.61 -19.23 8.44
CA TYR A 186 7.92 -18.79 7.98
C TYR A 186 8.59 -19.82 7.06
N PRO A 187 9.06 -19.45 5.86
CA PRO A 187 9.70 -20.38 4.95
C PRO A 187 11.04 -20.88 5.52
N GLN A 188 11.09 -22.15 5.92
CA GLN A 188 12.26 -22.71 6.60
C GLN A 188 13.57 -22.60 5.80
N ALA A 189 13.50 -22.67 4.47
CA ALA A 189 14.67 -22.49 3.60
C ALA A 189 15.30 -21.09 3.70
N ALA A 190 14.57 -20.08 4.18
CA ALA A 190 15.07 -18.71 4.33
C ALA A 190 16.12 -18.58 5.46
N PHE A 191 16.09 -19.47 6.47
CA PHE A 191 17.09 -19.49 7.54
C PHE A 191 18.49 -19.76 7.02
N ASP A 192 18.62 -20.67 6.06
CA ASP A 192 19.90 -21.10 5.49
C ASP A 192 20.33 -20.21 4.30
N ALA A 193 19.44 -19.34 3.82
CA ALA A 193 19.70 -18.44 2.70
C ALA A 193 20.51 -17.22 3.14
N ASP A 194 21.48 -16.84 2.31
CA ASP A 194 22.28 -15.63 2.51
C ASP A 194 21.37 -14.39 2.45
N PRO A 195 21.31 -13.57 3.53
CA PRO A 195 20.55 -12.34 3.50
C PRO A 195 21.15 -11.29 2.54
N GLY A 196 22.40 -11.41 2.08
CA GLY A 196 23.13 -10.30 1.45
C GLY A 196 23.96 -10.64 0.20
N SER A 197 23.32 -10.75 -0.97
CA SER A 197 24.06 -10.80 -2.25
C SER A 197 24.00 -9.52 -3.10
N THR A 198 23.19 -8.51 -2.72
CA THR A 198 23.08 -7.24 -3.44
C THR A 198 23.35 -6.06 -2.50
N ALA A 199 23.98 -4.99 -3.00
CA ALA A 199 24.38 -3.83 -2.17
C ALA A 199 23.22 -3.16 -1.43
N ASN A 200 21.97 -3.36 -1.88
CA ASN A 200 20.77 -2.79 -1.26
C ASN A 200 19.90 -3.83 -0.52
N GLY A 201 20.29 -5.10 -0.45
CA GLY A 201 19.51 -6.17 0.20
C GLY A 201 18.17 -6.54 -0.47
N TYR A 202 17.76 -5.81 -1.51
CA TYR A 202 16.63 -6.12 -2.36
C TYR A 202 17.04 -7.16 -3.42
N TYR A 203 16.21 -8.20 -3.59
CA TYR A 203 16.39 -9.29 -4.56
C TYR A 203 17.48 -10.33 -4.22
N SER A 204 17.71 -10.59 -2.93
CA SER A 204 18.56 -11.69 -2.45
C SER A 204 17.92 -13.07 -2.66
N ASP A 205 18.71 -14.14 -2.48
CA ASP A 205 18.20 -15.53 -2.50
C ASP A 205 17.14 -15.74 -1.40
N ARG A 206 17.30 -15.07 -0.25
CA ARG A 206 16.28 -15.05 0.80
C ARG A 206 14.98 -14.44 0.29
N HIS A 207 15.04 -13.28 -0.37
CA HIS A 207 13.85 -12.65 -0.94
C HIS A 207 13.16 -13.56 -1.98
N GLU A 208 13.94 -14.25 -2.82
CA GLU A 208 13.41 -15.23 -3.77
C GLU A 208 12.60 -16.35 -3.07
N ILE A 209 13.09 -16.84 -1.93
CA ILE A 209 12.40 -17.86 -1.14
C ILE A 209 11.06 -17.32 -0.61
N HIS A 210 11.02 -16.10 -0.11
CA HIS A 210 9.76 -15.47 0.35
C HIS A 210 8.77 -15.30 -0.79
N VAL A 211 9.22 -14.84 -1.98
CA VAL A 211 8.35 -14.70 -3.16
C VAL A 211 7.81 -16.05 -3.60
N ARG A 212 8.64 -17.09 -3.67
CA ARG A 212 8.19 -18.46 -3.98
C ARG A 212 7.20 -19.00 -2.95
N HIS A 213 7.42 -18.71 -1.67
CA HIS A 213 6.50 -19.12 -0.61
C HIS A 213 5.15 -18.40 -0.71
N TYR A 214 5.16 -17.08 -0.93
CA TYR A 214 3.97 -16.26 -1.11
C TYR A 214 3.15 -16.71 -2.33
N THR A 215 3.80 -16.91 -3.47
CA THR A 215 3.13 -17.31 -4.73
C THR A 215 2.59 -18.73 -4.65
N ALA A 216 3.27 -19.64 -3.96
CA ALA A 216 2.72 -20.97 -3.65
C ALA A 216 1.48 -20.88 -2.76
N ALA A 217 1.47 -19.97 -1.77
CA ALA A 217 0.32 -19.76 -0.91
C ALA A 217 -0.86 -19.15 -1.68
N LEU A 218 -0.65 -18.19 -2.58
CA LEU A 218 -1.70 -17.67 -3.46
C LEU A 218 -2.32 -18.77 -4.34
N ARG A 219 -1.50 -19.66 -4.91
CA ARG A 219 -1.99 -20.81 -5.68
C ARG A 219 -2.80 -21.78 -4.83
N ALA A 220 -2.39 -22.02 -3.59
CA ALA A 220 -3.17 -22.83 -2.65
C ALA A 220 -4.51 -22.17 -2.27
N LEU A 221 -4.54 -20.84 -2.13
CA LEU A 221 -5.78 -20.07 -1.96
C LEU A 221 -6.68 -20.23 -3.19
N ALA A 222 -6.12 -20.13 -4.40
CA ALA A 222 -6.86 -20.31 -5.66
C ALA A 222 -7.52 -21.70 -5.73
N ASP A 223 -6.77 -22.76 -5.41
CA ASP A 223 -7.30 -24.14 -5.34
C ASP A 223 -8.43 -24.28 -4.31
N ALA A 224 -8.30 -23.62 -3.16
CA ALA A 224 -9.34 -23.60 -2.13
C ALA A 224 -10.59 -22.84 -2.61
N SER A 225 -10.42 -21.69 -3.28
CA SER A 225 -11.50 -20.89 -3.86
C SER A 225 -12.30 -21.66 -4.92
N ARG A 226 -11.64 -22.36 -5.86
CA ARG A 226 -12.34 -23.21 -6.84
C ARG A 226 -13.16 -24.32 -6.18
N ALA A 227 -12.64 -24.87 -5.08
CA ALA A 227 -13.30 -25.92 -4.35
C ALA A 227 -14.40 -25.43 -3.40
N GLY A 228 -14.64 -24.11 -3.31
CA GLY A 228 -15.59 -23.52 -2.36
C GLY A 228 -15.21 -23.79 -0.90
N ARG A 229 -13.92 -23.98 -0.61
CA ARG A 229 -13.39 -24.24 0.73
C ARG A 229 -12.69 -23.00 1.27
N THR A 230 -12.79 -22.79 2.56
CA THR A 230 -11.83 -21.95 3.27
C THR A 230 -10.50 -22.71 3.30
N PRO A 231 -9.38 -22.10 2.92
CA PRO A 231 -8.06 -22.72 3.05
C PRO A 231 -7.86 -23.06 4.53
N ALA A 232 -7.66 -24.35 4.83
CA ALA A 232 -7.14 -24.71 6.13
C ALA A 232 -5.67 -24.27 6.15
N PRO A 233 -5.20 -23.57 7.20
CA PRO A 233 -3.78 -23.33 7.35
C PRO A 233 -3.09 -24.70 7.30
N ALA A 234 -2.14 -24.85 6.38
CA ALA A 234 -1.42 -26.11 6.25
C ALA A 234 -0.86 -26.49 7.62
N ALA A 235 -1.09 -27.74 8.05
CA ALA A 235 -0.54 -28.22 9.31
C ALA A 235 0.98 -28.01 9.24
N PRO A 236 1.56 -27.22 10.14
CA PRO A 236 2.92 -26.83 9.95
C PRO A 236 3.84 -28.04 10.10
N PRO A 237 4.92 -28.12 9.29
CA PRO A 237 6.03 -28.99 9.68
C PRO A 237 6.50 -28.55 11.07
N ALA A 238 7.01 -29.49 11.88
CA ALA A 238 7.51 -29.19 13.21
C ALA A 238 8.47 -27.99 13.13
N ALA A 239 8.01 -26.83 13.59
CA ALA A 239 8.70 -25.57 13.36
C ALA A 239 10.04 -25.64 14.08
N ARG A 240 11.12 -25.30 13.39
CA ARG A 240 12.32 -24.84 14.06
C ARG A 240 11.96 -23.48 14.62
N VAL A 241 11.43 -23.44 15.85
CA VAL A 241 11.24 -22.19 16.58
C VAL A 241 12.63 -21.72 16.97
N ASP A 242 13.31 -21.10 16.02
CA ASP A 242 14.60 -20.47 16.26
C ASP A 242 14.36 -19.17 17.03
N ALA A 243 15.23 -18.87 18.00
CA ALA A 243 15.13 -17.67 18.83
C ALA A 243 15.34 -16.36 18.03
N GLN A 244 15.62 -16.47 16.73
CA GLN A 244 15.87 -15.37 15.82
C GLN A 244 14.60 -14.78 15.18
N LEU A 245 13.46 -15.48 15.21
CA LEU A 245 12.23 -14.94 14.64
C LEU A 245 11.62 -13.89 15.56
N ARG A 246 11.30 -12.74 14.97
CA ARG A 246 10.46 -11.69 15.55
C ARG A 246 9.17 -11.61 14.74
N PHE A 247 8.12 -11.08 15.36
CA PHE A 247 6.81 -10.99 14.73
C PHE A 247 6.52 -9.54 14.40
N TRP A 248 5.91 -9.33 13.24
CA TRP A 248 5.73 -8.02 12.66
C TRP A 248 4.31 -7.90 12.12
N LYS A 249 3.84 -6.67 12.02
CA LYS A 249 2.53 -6.35 11.45
C LYS A 249 2.59 -5.12 10.55
N ALA A 250 1.75 -5.14 9.52
CA ALA A 250 1.45 -4.00 8.65
C ALA A 250 -0.06 -3.77 8.62
N ARG A 251 -0.50 -2.54 8.35
CA ARG A 251 -1.92 -2.17 8.30
C ARG A 251 -2.27 -1.57 6.96
N TRP A 252 -3.21 -2.21 6.29
CA TRP A 252 -3.76 -1.77 5.01
C TRP A 252 -5.14 -1.17 5.23
N GLN A 253 -5.32 0.11 4.93
CA GLN A 253 -6.66 0.66 4.78
C GLN A 253 -7.20 0.24 3.43
N VAL A 254 -8.36 -0.41 3.42
CA VAL A 254 -9.03 -0.88 2.21
C VAL A 254 -10.39 -0.22 2.05
N GLU A 255 -10.69 0.15 0.82
CA GLU A 255 -11.98 0.69 0.42
C GLU A 255 -12.79 -0.35 -0.33
N PHE A 256 -14.08 -0.47 -0.04
CA PHE A 256 -14.96 -1.43 -0.71
C PHE A 256 -16.43 -1.02 -0.63
N LEU A 257 -17.25 -1.52 -1.56
CA LEU A 257 -18.68 -1.22 -1.59
C LEU A 257 -19.49 -2.23 -0.79
N ALA A 258 -20.47 -1.76 -0.02
CA ALA A 258 -21.44 -2.62 0.66
C ALA A 258 -22.80 -1.96 0.84
N ALA A 259 -23.86 -2.77 0.94
CA ALA A 259 -25.25 -2.34 1.10
C ALA A 259 -25.65 -1.98 2.55
N GLY A 260 -24.74 -2.15 3.52
CA GLY A 260 -24.96 -1.93 4.95
C GLY A 260 -23.91 -2.62 5.79
N GLU A 261 -23.90 -2.40 7.10
CA GLU A 261 -22.82 -2.87 8.00
C GLU A 261 -22.63 -4.39 7.99
N ALA A 262 -23.71 -5.17 7.93
CA ALA A 262 -23.61 -6.64 7.89
C ALA A 262 -22.97 -7.15 6.59
N ASP A 263 -23.35 -6.57 5.44
CA ASP A 263 -22.72 -6.84 4.14
C ASP A 263 -21.27 -6.37 4.16
N ALA A 264 -21.00 -5.20 4.77
CA ALA A 264 -19.67 -4.65 4.87
C ALA A 264 -18.73 -5.55 5.68
N ARG A 265 -19.21 -6.07 6.82
CA ARG A 265 -18.49 -7.04 7.65
C ARG A 265 -18.21 -8.34 6.89
N SER A 266 -19.18 -8.86 6.14
CA SER A 266 -18.98 -10.05 5.31
C SER A 266 -17.92 -9.82 4.23
N ARG A 267 -17.98 -8.66 3.57
CA ARG A 267 -17.08 -8.30 2.47
C ARG A 267 -15.65 -8.08 2.93
N VAL A 268 -15.42 -7.33 4.00
CA VAL A 268 -14.05 -7.14 4.51
C VAL A 268 -13.41 -8.45 4.96
N GLN A 269 -14.20 -9.39 5.50
CA GLN A 269 -13.71 -10.74 5.82
C GLN A 269 -13.36 -11.53 4.55
N ALA A 270 -14.15 -11.40 3.49
CA ALA A 270 -13.82 -11.99 2.20
C ALA A 270 -12.57 -11.39 1.57
N LEU A 271 -12.34 -10.07 1.72
CA LEU A 271 -11.12 -9.39 1.29
C LEU A 271 -9.90 -9.87 2.09
N ALA A 272 -10.01 -9.94 3.42
CA ALA A 272 -8.96 -10.46 4.28
C ALA A 272 -8.59 -11.91 3.93
N ALA A 273 -9.57 -12.74 3.54
CA ALA A 273 -9.35 -14.11 3.11
C ALA A 273 -8.61 -14.26 1.77
N THR A 274 -8.40 -13.16 1.01
CA THR A 274 -7.54 -13.18 -0.19
C THR A 274 -6.04 -13.15 0.15
N LEU A 275 -5.70 -12.89 1.42
CA LEU A 275 -4.32 -12.82 1.87
C LEU A 275 -3.83 -14.19 2.36
N PRO A 276 -2.62 -14.61 1.97
CA PRO A 276 -2.03 -15.86 2.43
C PRO A 276 -1.42 -15.79 3.84
N ALA A 277 -1.62 -14.68 4.55
CA ALA A 277 -1.03 -14.41 5.86
C ALA A 277 -2.11 -14.33 6.95
N PRO A 278 -1.77 -14.55 8.23
CA PRO A 278 -2.69 -14.26 9.31
C PRO A 278 -3.12 -12.80 9.30
N THR A 279 -4.43 -12.58 9.30
CA THR A 279 -5.03 -11.24 9.22
C THR A 279 -5.96 -10.96 10.39
N ALA A 280 -6.05 -9.70 10.78
CA ALA A 280 -7.14 -9.18 11.60
C ALA A 280 -7.83 -8.02 10.88
N VAL A 281 -9.13 -7.88 11.11
CA VAL A 281 -9.93 -6.79 10.56
C VAL A 281 -10.34 -5.86 11.70
N ASP A 282 -10.12 -4.56 11.52
CA ASP A 282 -10.51 -3.51 12.45
C ASP A 282 -11.03 -2.27 11.69
N GLY A 283 -11.54 -1.27 12.40
CA GLY A 283 -11.83 0.06 11.84
C GLY A 283 -12.94 0.10 10.79
N LEU A 284 -13.88 -0.85 10.82
CA LEU A 284 -14.99 -0.89 9.85
C LEU A 284 -15.91 0.33 10.02
N GLN A 285 -15.86 1.26 9.06
CA GLN A 285 -16.65 2.48 9.08
C GLN A 285 -17.14 2.86 7.69
N PRO A 286 -18.30 3.54 7.58
CA PRO A 286 -18.71 4.14 6.32
C PRO A 286 -17.72 5.25 5.96
N HIS A 287 -17.19 5.23 4.74
CA HIS A 287 -16.32 6.30 4.27
C HIS A 287 -17.17 7.57 4.08
N PRO A 288 -16.75 8.72 4.63
CA PRO A 288 -17.62 9.89 4.72
C PRO A 288 -17.97 10.51 3.37
N ARG A 289 -17.21 10.24 2.30
CA ARG A 289 -17.39 10.83 0.97
C ARG A 289 -16.94 9.93 -0.17
N PHE A 290 -17.51 10.07 -1.37
CA PHE A 290 -16.84 9.64 -2.59
C PHE A 290 -16.00 10.80 -3.14
N GLY A 291 -14.67 10.66 -3.17
CA GLY A 291 -13.73 11.64 -3.74
C GLY A 291 -13.65 12.97 -2.98
N THR A 292 -12.53 13.22 -2.29
CA THR A 292 -12.16 14.59 -1.90
C THR A 292 -10.78 14.94 -2.43
N GLY A 293 -10.72 15.56 -3.61
CA GLY A 293 -9.51 16.19 -4.13
C GLY A 293 -8.84 15.49 -5.31
N HIS A 294 -7.52 15.70 -5.45
CA HIS A 294 -6.67 15.30 -6.59
C HIS A 294 -6.64 13.78 -6.88
N GLU A 295 -7.25 12.99 -5.99
CA GLU A 295 -7.45 11.54 -6.02
C GLU A 295 -8.53 11.11 -7.03
N ALA A 296 -9.29 12.04 -7.62
CA ALA A 296 -10.40 11.74 -8.51
C ALA A 296 -10.04 10.98 -9.81
N ILE A 297 -8.80 11.09 -10.31
CA ILE A 297 -8.32 10.34 -11.49
C ILE A 297 -8.05 8.88 -11.11
N ASP A 298 -7.31 8.65 -10.03
CA ASP A 298 -7.10 7.30 -9.49
C ASP A 298 -8.43 6.68 -9.02
N ALA A 299 -9.37 7.53 -8.57
CA ALA A 299 -10.71 7.13 -8.17
C ALA A 299 -11.59 6.62 -9.32
N ARG A 300 -11.33 6.95 -10.59
CA ARG A 300 -12.15 6.45 -11.70
C ARG A 300 -11.88 4.97 -11.96
N ASP A 301 -10.63 4.59 -12.20
CA ASP A 301 -10.23 3.20 -12.42
C ASP A 301 -10.48 2.36 -11.16
N ALA A 302 -10.30 2.96 -9.98
CA ALA A 302 -10.65 2.31 -8.73
C ALA A 302 -12.16 2.18 -8.52
N ALA A 303 -12.98 3.16 -8.93
CA ALA A 303 -14.44 3.06 -8.84
C ALA A 303 -14.98 1.97 -9.75
N GLU A 304 -14.44 1.82 -10.96
CA GLU A 304 -14.77 0.69 -11.84
C GLU A 304 -14.45 -0.65 -11.16
N GLY A 305 -13.27 -0.76 -10.54
CA GLY A 305 -12.88 -1.95 -9.77
C GLY A 305 -13.79 -2.25 -8.57
N LEU A 306 -14.15 -1.22 -7.81
CA LEU A 306 -15.07 -1.28 -6.67
C LEU A 306 -16.48 -1.75 -7.08
N TRP A 307 -17.02 -1.20 -8.17
CA TRP A 307 -18.32 -1.59 -8.71
C TRP A 307 -18.29 -3.00 -9.29
N ALA A 308 -17.27 -3.35 -10.07
CA ALA A 308 -17.10 -4.70 -10.61
C ALA A 308 -17.03 -5.76 -9.51
N ASP A 309 -16.26 -5.51 -8.44
CA ASP A 309 -16.21 -6.37 -7.26
C ASP A 309 -17.57 -6.48 -6.55
N TYR A 310 -18.29 -5.36 -6.42
CA TYR A 310 -19.61 -5.36 -5.80
C TYR A 310 -20.61 -6.18 -6.59
N GLU A 311 -20.69 -5.95 -7.90
CA GLU A 311 -21.68 -6.51 -8.81
C GLU A 311 -21.45 -7.98 -9.12
N ALA A 312 -20.22 -8.46 -9.01
CA ALA A 312 -19.92 -9.88 -9.07
C ALA A 312 -20.69 -10.70 -8.02
N GLY A 313 -20.93 -10.12 -6.84
CA GLY A 313 -21.68 -10.75 -5.74
C GLY A 313 -21.10 -12.09 -5.27
N PRO A 314 -21.71 -12.72 -4.23
CA PRO A 314 -21.44 -14.10 -3.89
C PRO A 314 -22.21 -15.05 -4.84
N GLY A 315 -21.48 -15.86 -5.62
CA GLY A 315 -22.06 -16.80 -6.59
C GLY A 315 -21.10 -17.92 -7.01
N ALA A 316 -21.60 -18.87 -7.83
CA ALA A 316 -20.84 -20.06 -8.24
C ALA A 316 -19.57 -19.73 -9.05
N ASP A 317 -19.60 -18.67 -9.86
CA ASP A 317 -18.46 -18.23 -10.66
C ASP A 317 -17.46 -17.38 -9.85
N THR A 318 -17.83 -16.91 -8.65
CA THR A 318 -16.97 -16.05 -7.83
C THR A 318 -15.71 -16.81 -7.37
N GLY A 319 -15.84 -18.12 -7.08
CA GLY A 319 -14.69 -18.96 -6.70
C GLY A 319 -13.68 -19.14 -7.83
N GLU A 320 -14.16 -19.35 -9.06
CA GLU A 320 -13.31 -19.50 -10.26
C GLU A 320 -12.63 -18.18 -10.64
N ARG A 321 -13.36 -17.07 -10.62
CA ARG A 321 -12.80 -15.74 -10.90
C ARG A 321 -11.75 -15.32 -9.87
N LEU A 322 -12.04 -15.54 -8.59
CA LEU A 322 -11.07 -15.27 -7.52
C LEU A 322 -9.82 -16.15 -7.69
N ALA A 323 -10.00 -17.44 -8.03
CA ALA A 323 -8.87 -18.33 -8.28
C ALA A 323 -8.00 -17.85 -9.44
N ALA A 324 -8.61 -17.48 -10.57
CA ALA A 324 -7.90 -16.94 -11.72
C ALA A 324 -7.14 -15.65 -11.37
N HIS A 325 -7.76 -14.77 -10.57
CA HIS A 325 -7.11 -13.54 -10.11
C HIS A 325 -5.92 -13.82 -9.18
N LEU A 326 -6.06 -14.73 -8.21
CA LEU A 326 -4.98 -15.14 -7.31
C LEU A 326 -3.79 -15.75 -8.09
N GLU A 327 -4.06 -16.52 -9.14
CA GLU A 327 -3.04 -17.06 -10.04
C GLU A 327 -2.34 -15.97 -10.86
N ALA A 328 -3.10 -15.00 -11.38
CA ALA A 328 -2.55 -13.84 -12.07
C ALA A 328 -1.64 -13.02 -11.14
N CYS A 329 -2.05 -12.78 -9.90
CA CYS A 329 -1.22 -12.11 -8.90
C CYS A 329 0.04 -12.91 -8.55
N ALA A 330 -0.05 -14.24 -8.46
CA ALA A 330 1.11 -15.08 -8.25
C ALA A 330 2.12 -14.97 -9.42
N ALA A 331 1.63 -15.00 -10.66
CA ALA A 331 2.47 -14.82 -11.84
C ALA A 331 3.09 -13.42 -11.90
N ALA A 332 2.31 -12.36 -11.61
CA ALA A 332 2.79 -10.99 -11.59
C ALA A 332 3.87 -10.76 -10.53
N ALA A 333 3.73 -11.36 -9.34
CA ALA A 333 4.75 -11.29 -8.30
C ALA A 333 6.06 -12.00 -8.71
N GLU A 334 5.98 -13.15 -9.38
CA GLU A 334 7.16 -13.84 -9.94
C GLU A 334 7.83 -13.02 -11.04
N GLU A 335 7.05 -12.44 -11.96
CA GLU A 335 7.54 -11.60 -13.05
C GLU A 335 8.22 -10.33 -12.51
N GLN A 336 7.57 -9.62 -11.57
CA GLN A 336 8.12 -8.42 -10.98
C GLN A 336 9.41 -8.70 -10.20
N PHE A 337 9.47 -9.80 -9.44
CA PHE A 337 10.70 -10.22 -8.78
C PHE A 337 11.80 -10.56 -9.79
N ALA A 338 11.48 -11.31 -10.85
CA ALA A 338 12.45 -11.68 -11.88
C ALA A 338 13.00 -10.45 -12.63
N ALA A 339 12.13 -9.50 -12.98
CA ALA A 339 12.50 -8.24 -13.62
C ALA A 339 13.41 -7.40 -12.71
N GLY A 340 13.00 -7.21 -11.44
CA GLY A 340 13.80 -6.45 -10.47
C GLY A 340 15.15 -7.11 -10.16
N ARG A 341 15.20 -8.45 -10.09
CA ARG A 341 16.45 -9.20 -9.94
C ARG A 341 17.35 -9.05 -11.16
N ALA A 342 16.80 -9.07 -12.37
CA ALA A 342 17.56 -8.87 -13.61
C ALA A 342 18.12 -7.44 -13.68
N GLU A 343 17.33 -6.44 -13.30
CA GLU A 343 17.76 -5.04 -13.20
C GLU A 343 18.87 -4.87 -12.15
N ALA A 344 18.71 -5.46 -10.96
CA ALA A 344 19.74 -5.44 -9.92
C ALA A 344 21.04 -6.11 -10.39
N ALA A 345 20.96 -7.25 -11.08
CA ALA A 345 22.13 -7.91 -11.65
C ALA A 345 22.81 -7.07 -12.74
N ALA A 346 22.02 -6.40 -13.60
CA ALA A 346 22.54 -5.48 -14.61
C ALA A 346 23.20 -4.24 -13.97
N PHE A 347 22.62 -3.71 -12.89
CA PHE A 347 23.21 -2.63 -12.11
C PHE A 347 24.56 -3.07 -11.51
N GLU A 348 24.59 -4.20 -10.81
CA GLU A 348 25.79 -4.77 -10.19
C GLU A 348 26.91 -5.03 -11.20
N ALA A 349 26.57 -5.47 -12.43
CA ALA A 349 27.55 -5.70 -13.49
C ALA A 349 28.22 -4.40 -14.00
N ARG A 350 27.59 -3.25 -13.81
CA ARG A 350 28.13 -1.93 -14.20
C ARG A 350 29.02 -1.31 -13.13
N LEU A 351 28.97 -1.80 -11.88
CA LEU A 351 29.78 -1.26 -10.79
C LEU A 351 31.25 -1.65 -10.92
N HIS A 352 32.12 -0.66 -10.78
CA HIS A 352 33.57 -0.80 -10.74
C HIS A 352 34.08 -0.88 -9.30
N THR A 353 34.95 -1.86 -9.02
CA THR A 353 35.64 -1.95 -7.73
C THR A 353 36.79 -0.94 -7.67
N GLN A 354 36.73 -0.06 -6.68
CA GLN A 354 37.73 0.96 -6.38
C GLN A 354 38.90 0.38 -5.56
N PRO A 355 40.05 1.09 -5.49
CA PRO A 355 41.22 0.61 -4.73
C PRO A 355 40.98 0.39 -3.23
N ASP A 356 40.00 1.08 -2.64
CA ASP A 356 39.57 0.92 -1.24
C ASP A 356 38.53 -0.19 -1.04
N GLY A 357 38.19 -0.92 -2.11
CA GLY A 357 37.19 -1.99 -2.11
C GLY A 357 35.75 -1.51 -2.29
N THR A 358 35.49 -0.20 -2.33
CA THR A 358 34.15 0.33 -2.61
C THR A 358 33.74 0.02 -4.05
N ARG A 359 32.44 -0.08 -4.33
CA ARG A 359 31.91 -0.33 -5.67
C ARG A 359 31.09 0.88 -6.12
N THR A 360 31.43 1.43 -7.27
CA THR A 360 30.84 2.69 -7.80
C THR A 360 30.57 2.57 -9.29
N LEU A 361 29.62 3.33 -9.83
CA LEU A 361 29.38 3.45 -11.26
C LEU A 361 30.49 4.24 -11.98
N SER A 362 31.18 5.12 -11.27
CA SER A 362 32.35 5.83 -11.81
C SER A 362 33.57 4.90 -11.88
N THR A 363 34.28 4.93 -13.00
CA THR A 363 35.57 4.24 -13.14
C THR A 363 36.63 4.89 -12.23
N VAL A 364 37.69 4.13 -11.92
CA VAL A 364 38.85 4.64 -11.17
C VAL A 364 39.44 5.89 -11.84
N ASP A 365 39.65 5.84 -13.15
CA ASP A 365 40.19 6.96 -13.94
C ASP A 365 39.30 8.21 -13.85
N ALA A 366 37.97 8.04 -13.94
CA ALA A 366 37.04 9.16 -13.85
C ALA A 366 37.06 9.83 -12.47
N LEU A 367 37.23 9.05 -11.39
CA LEU A 367 37.37 9.61 -10.04
C LEU A 367 38.75 10.24 -9.84
N ASP A 368 39.79 9.72 -10.47
CA ASP A 368 41.13 10.31 -10.43
C ASP A 368 41.20 11.65 -11.17
N ASP A 369 40.53 11.78 -12.31
CA ASP A 369 40.36 13.06 -13.02
C ASP A 369 39.64 14.09 -12.14
N VAL A 370 38.57 13.68 -11.44
CA VAL A 370 37.86 14.55 -10.49
C VAL A 370 38.76 14.96 -9.34
N ARG A 371 39.54 14.04 -8.78
CA ARG A 371 40.51 14.35 -7.72
C ARG A 371 41.59 15.30 -8.24
N ALA A 372 42.09 15.13 -9.46
CA ALA A 372 43.07 16.02 -10.07
C ALA A 372 42.52 17.45 -10.22
N ALA A 373 41.32 17.60 -10.81
CA ALA A 373 40.66 18.90 -10.92
C ALA A 373 40.38 19.53 -9.55
N ALA A 374 39.98 18.72 -8.57
CA ALA A 374 39.77 19.17 -7.20
C ALA A 374 41.08 19.67 -6.53
N ARG A 375 42.22 19.01 -6.76
CA ARG A 375 43.53 19.50 -6.30
C ARG A 375 43.87 20.86 -6.90
N ASP A 376 43.57 21.06 -8.18
CA ASP A 376 43.85 22.31 -8.88
C ASP A 376 43.01 23.46 -8.32
N LEU A 377 41.72 23.22 -8.04
CA LEU A 377 40.84 24.19 -7.40
C LEU A 377 41.22 24.49 -5.94
N ALA A 378 41.86 23.54 -5.26
CA ALA A 378 42.34 23.68 -3.89
C ALA A 378 43.65 24.48 -3.77
N ARG A 379 44.35 24.77 -4.88
CA ARG A 379 45.63 25.49 -4.85
C ARG A 379 45.44 26.88 -4.24
N GLY A 380 46.24 27.18 -3.21
CA GLY A 380 46.21 28.47 -2.51
C GLY A 380 45.03 28.66 -1.56
N LYS A 381 44.20 27.63 -1.35
CA LYS A 381 43.09 27.69 -0.39
C LYS A 381 43.56 27.37 1.02
N ASN A 382 43.00 28.08 1.99
CA ASN A 382 43.23 27.80 3.41
C ASN A 382 42.29 26.71 3.94
N ARG A 383 42.54 26.24 5.16
CA ARG A 383 41.75 25.17 5.81
C ARG A 383 40.25 25.46 5.83
N ALA A 384 39.82 26.67 6.18
CA ALA A 384 38.41 27.01 6.28
C ALA A 384 37.72 27.04 4.91
N GLU A 385 38.40 27.55 3.89
CA GLU A 385 37.90 27.52 2.51
C GLU A 385 37.73 26.10 1.98
N LEU A 386 38.70 25.21 2.24
CA LEU A 386 38.63 23.81 1.83
C LEU A 386 37.46 23.06 2.50
N LEU A 387 37.23 23.29 3.79
CA LEU A 387 36.10 22.70 4.51
C LEU A 387 34.76 23.20 3.95
N LYS A 388 34.64 24.51 3.71
CA LYS A 388 33.43 25.10 3.11
C LYS A 388 33.15 24.50 1.72
N MET A 389 34.18 24.37 0.89
CA MET A 389 34.05 23.76 -0.44
C MET A 389 33.59 22.30 -0.36
N ALA A 390 34.10 21.53 0.62
CA ALA A 390 33.68 20.14 0.84
C ALA A 390 32.21 20.07 1.28
N GLU A 391 31.79 20.90 2.23
CA GLU A 391 30.41 20.97 2.72
C GLU A 391 29.42 21.34 1.60
N GLU A 392 29.78 22.28 0.71
CA GLU A 392 28.97 22.66 -0.44
C GLU A 392 28.76 21.48 -1.41
N LYS A 393 29.81 20.67 -1.65
CA LYS A 393 29.71 19.50 -2.52
C LYS A 393 28.85 18.39 -1.92
N GLU A 394 28.97 18.15 -0.64
CA GLU A 394 28.11 17.19 0.07
C GLU A 394 26.66 17.66 0.18
N TYR A 395 26.44 18.96 0.34
CA TYR A 395 25.11 19.53 0.23
C TYR A 395 24.50 19.27 -1.17
N LEU A 396 25.28 19.49 -2.23
CA LEU A 396 24.82 19.19 -3.59
C LEU A 396 24.57 17.70 -3.80
N ALA A 397 25.46 16.82 -3.33
CA ALA A 397 25.27 15.36 -3.38
C ALA A 397 23.95 14.95 -2.72
N ARG A 398 23.72 15.38 -1.46
CA ARG A 398 22.45 15.16 -0.72
C ARG A 398 21.22 15.72 -1.45
N ARG A 399 21.35 16.87 -2.10
CA ARG A 399 20.24 17.46 -2.88
C ARG A 399 19.92 16.64 -4.13
N PHE A 400 20.93 16.04 -4.78
CA PHE A 400 20.71 15.15 -5.92
C PHE A 400 20.06 13.82 -5.49
N TYR A 401 20.41 13.28 -4.32
CA TYR A 401 19.72 12.13 -3.72
C TYR A 401 18.21 12.36 -3.60
N GLY A 402 17.78 13.58 -3.25
CA GLY A 402 16.36 13.89 -3.08
C GLY A 402 15.57 14.22 -4.36
N LYS A 403 16.19 14.27 -5.55
CA LYS A 403 15.53 14.76 -6.78
C LYS A 403 15.78 13.98 -8.06
N SER A 404 16.81 13.14 -8.17
CA SER A 404 17.28 12.70 -9.50
C SER A 404 17.99 11.33 -9.58
N VAL A 405 17.84 10.44 -8.60
CA VAL A 405 18.54 9.13 -8.59
C VAL A 405 17.89 8.09 -9.52
N ALA A 406 17.19 8.51 -10.57
CA ALA A 406 16.56 7.60 -11.53
C ALA A 406 17.50 7.22 -12.69
N THR A 407 18.76 7.67 -12.70
CA THR A 407 19.71 7.42 -13.80
C THR A 407 21.14 7.24 -13.29
N ASP A 408 21.91 6.38 -13.96
CA ASP A 408 23.35 6.20 -13.71
C ASP A 408 24.11 7.53 -13.70
N GLY A 409 23.76 8.45 -14.61
CA GLY A 409 24.42 9.76 -14.70
C GLY A 409 24.19 10.63 -13.46
N GLY A 410 23.07 10.44 -12.76
CA GLY A 410 22.79 11.07 -11.47
C GLY A 410 23.68 10.50 -10.36
N GLU A 411 23.77 9.17 -10.27
CA GLU A 411 24.62 8.48 -9.29
C GLU A 411 26.11 8.75 -9.50
N MET A 412 26.62 8.65 -10.74
CA MET A 412 27.99 9.04 -11.06
C MET A 412 28.28 10.50 -10.70
N ARG A 413 27.29 11.40 -10.84
CA ARG A 413 27.46 12.80 -10.43
C ARG A 413 27.60 12.92 -8.92
N ILE A 414 26.82 12.17 -8.15
CA ILE A 414 26.92 12.11 -6.69
C ILE A 414 28.31 11.60 -6.27
N GLU A 415 28.75 10.45 -6.81
CA GLU A 415 30.06 9.86 -6.51
C GLU A 415 31.21 10.84 -6.77
N ARG A 416 31.15 11.59 -7.87
CA ARG A 416 32.15 12.61 -8.20
C ARG A 416 32.12 13.79 -7.22
N LEU A 417 30.95 14.23 -6.78
CA LEU A 417 30.83 15.30 -5.77
C LEU A 417 31.40 14.84 -4.43
N GLU A 418 31.10 13.62 -4.01
CA GLU A 418 31.60 13.02 -2.77
C GLU A 418 33.12 12.79 -2.82
N ALA A 419 33.66 12.30 -3.94
CA ALA A 419 35.10 12.13 -4.12
C ALA A 419 35.86 13.46 -4.02
N ALA A 420 35.32 14.55 -4.59
CA ALA A 420 35.91 15.88 -4.46
C ALA A 420 35.84 16.40 -3.02
N ALA A 421 34.69 16.23 -2.34
CA ALA A 421 34.51 16.65 -0.95
C ALA A 421 35.47 15.92 0.01
N ALA A 422 35.57 14.60 -0.13
CA ALA A 422 36.46 13.76 0.67
C ALA A 422 37.93 14.19 0.51
N LEU A 423 38.36 14.49 -0.72
CA LEU A 423 39.71 14.99 -0.98
C LEU A 423 39.95 16.35 -0.29
N TRP A 424 39.04 17.31 -0.42
CA TRP A 424 39.20 18.62 0.20
C TRP A 424 39.21 18.56 1.72
N ARG A 425 38.44 17.66 2.34
CA ARG A 425 38.56 17.38 3.79
C ARG A 425 39.93 16.84 4.16
N ALA A 426 40.42 15.82 3.44
CA ALA A 426 41.75 15.25 3.69
C ALA A 426 42.87 16.30 3.50
N MET A 427 42.72 17.23 2.54
CA MET A 427 43.65 18.35 2.37
C MET A 427 43.54 19.37 3.50
N ALA A 428 42.33 19.70 3.96
CA ALA A 428 42.08 20.63 5.06
C ALA A 428 42.67 20.12 6.39
N GLU A 429 42.62 18.80 6.64
CA GLU A 429 43.23 18.16 7.80
C GLU A 429 44.76 18.29 7.81
N ARG A 430 45.38 18.29 6.62
CA ARG A 430 46.83 18.43 6.44
C ARG A 430 47.28 19.90 6.33
N ALA A 431 46.35 20.83 6.14
CA ALA A 431 46.65 22.25 6.07
C ALA A 431 47.03 22.78 7.45
N PRO A 432 48.07 23.63 7.56
CA PRO A 432 48.43 24.24 8.83
C PRO A 432 47.22 24.96 9.41
N ALA A 433 47.01 24.81 10.72
CA ALA A 433 45.99 25.60 11.41
C ALA A 433 46.24 27.08 11.10
N PRO A 434 45.20 27.89 10.87
CA PRO A 434 45.40 29.32 10.73
C PRO A 434 46.19 29.77 11.96
N GLU A 435 47.33 30.44 11.74
CA GLU A 435 48.03 31.12 12.81
C GLU A 435 46.99 32.00 13.47
N VAL A 436 46.54 31.61 14.67
CA VAL A 436 45.77 32.50 15.52
C VAL A 436 46.69 33.69 15.67
N PRO A 437 46.37 34.88 15.13
CA PRO A 437 47.25 36.03 15.28
C PRO A 437 47.49 36.13 16.76
N ALA A 438 48.76 35.98 17.15
CA ALA A 438 49.15 35.86 18.55
C ALA A 438 48.39 36.95 19.29
N ARG A 439 47.43 36.54 20.14
CA ARG A 439 46.69 37.50 20.97
C ARG A 439 47.76 38.38 21.57
N CYS A 440 47.71 39.67 21.24
CA CYS A 440 48.66 40.66 21.70
C CYS A 440 48.83 40.46 23.21
N GLN A 441 49.93 39.81 23.63
CA GLN A 441 50.17 39.45 25.04
C GLN A 441 50.50 40.69 25.88
N SER A 442 50.42 41.89 25.29
CA SER A 442 50.74 43.16 25.92
C SER A 442 49.54 44.03 26.30
N CYS A 443 48.32 43.49 26.37
CA CYS A 443 47.18 44.23 26.95
C CYS A 443 46.69 43.62 28.27
N PRO A 444 47.27 44.00 29.42
CA PRO A 444 46.71 43.72 30.73
C PRO A 444 45.70 44.82 31.07
N ASN A 445 44.46 44.71 30.59
CA ASN A 445 43.24 45.30 31.19
C ASN A 445 42.17 45.55 30.14
N TRP A 446 41.17 44.69 30.01
CA TRP A 446 39.88 45.11 29.46
C TRP A 446 38.76 44.45 30.26
N SER A 447 38.39 45.10 31.38
CA SER A 447 37.01 45.12 31.84
C SER A 447 36.16 45.85 30.78
N ALA A 448 34.96 45.34 30.58
CA ALA A 448 33.95 45.85 29.66
C ALA A 448 33.90 47.38 29.57
N THR A 449 33.86 47.90 28.33
CA THR A 449 32.80 48.74 27.74
C THR A 449 33.43 49.65 26.67
N LEU A 450 32.92 49.57 25.43
CA LEU A 450 33.12 50.45 24.24
C LEU A 450 34.08 49.98 23.13
N PRO A 451 33.76 50.29 21.84
CA PRO A 451 34.42 49.70 20.68
C PRO A 451 35.61 50.56 20.22
N CYS A 452 36.73 49.93 19.91
CA CYS A 452 37.82 50.57 19.17
C CYS A 452 37.63 50.35 17.67
N CYS A 453 37.53 51.46 16.94
CA CYS A 453 37.74 51.55 15.50
C CYS A 453 39.18 51.22 15.14
N CYS A 454 39.37 50.32 14.18
CA CYS A 454 40.41 50.40 13.15
C CYS A 454 39.79 49.96 11.83
#